data_AF-A0A958N6P2-F1
#
_entry.id   AF-A0A958N6P2-F1
#
_cell.length_a   1.000
_cell.length_b   1.000
_cell.length_c   1.000
_cell.angle_alpha   90.00
_cell.angle_beta   90.00
_cell.angle_gamma   90.00
#
_symmetry.space_group_name_H-M   'P 1'
#
loop_
_entity.id
_entity.type
_entity.pdbx_description
1 polymer ?
#
loop_
_entity_poly.entity_id
_entity_poly.type
_entity_poly.pdbx_seq_one_letter_code
_entity_poly.pdbx_strand_id
1 'polypeptide(L)'
;MILAHWHGDELAVLHLVKVFKLATMTSTSKDGHLIDFVIRKMGGATSRGSSTRGAVGALKGLVRLVRSGRIASMAVDGPRGPIYQVKPGVFELSRLTNAIIVPVGVDVSFPFIFKKSWNKAVLPLPFSHISMTFDQPLSPLEKGALTKDPKLAEKLREMLFLARKKASKLIAGNDHQ
;
A
#
# COMPACT_ATOMS: atom_id res chain seq x y z
N MET A 1 -3.23 11.97 -3.18
CA MET A 1 -3.53 10.64 -3.78
C MET A 1 -3.16 9.54 -2.80
N ILE A 2 -3.68 8.33 -3.01
CA ILE A 2 -3.45 7.14 -2.18
C ILE A 2 -2.87 6.05 -3.08
N LEU A 3 -1.67 5.58 -2.79
CA LEU A 3 -1.05 4.43 -3.43
C LEU A 3 -1.52 3.14 -2.75
N ALA A 4 -2.45 2.44 -3.41
CA ALA A 4 -2.99 1.17 -2.95
C ALA A 4 -2.11 0.02 -3.44
N HIS A 5 -1.69 -0.86 -2.53
CA HIS A 5 -0.87 -2.04 -2.83
C HIS A 5 -1.22 -3.18 -1.87
N TRP A 6 -0.65 -4.37 -2.08
CA TRP A 6 -0.82 -5.50 -1.15
C TRP A 6 0.20 -5.42 -0.01
N HIS A 7 -0.14 -5.92 1.18
CA HIS A 7 0.82 -6.02 2.29
C HIS A 7 2.07 -6.82 1.91
N GLY A 8 1.95 -7.76 0.97
CA GLY A 8 3.08 -8.53 0.46
C GLY A 8 4.17 -7.67 -0.21
N ASP A 9 3.79 -6.51 -0.73
CA ASP A 9 4.63 -5.66 -1.58
C ASP A 9 5.33 -4.54 -0.79
N GLU A 10 5.09 -4.41 0.51
CA GLU A 10 5.55 -3.29 1.34
C GLU A 10 7.05 -3.05 1.26
N LEU A 11 7.86 -4.12 1.26
CA LEU A 11 9.32 -4.02 1.19
C LEU A 11 9.79 -3.44 -0.16
N ALA A 12 9.12 -3.80 -1.25
CA ALA A 12 9.41 -3.23 -2.56
C ALA A 12 8.99 -1.74 -2.59
N VAL A 13 7.80 -1.41 -2.08
CA VAL A 13 7.23 -0.06 -2.05
C VAL A 13 8.07 0.94 -1.23
N LEU A 14 8.94 0.49 -0.32
CA LEU A 14 9.85 1.37 0.43
C LEU A 14 10.69 2.30 -0.48
N HIS A 15 11.06 1.85 -1.68
CA HIS A 15 11.82 2.66 -2.64
C HIS A 15 11.09 3.93 -3.08
N LEU A 16 9.76 3.95 -2.98
CA LEU A 16 8.91 5.09 -3.32
C LEU A 16 8.86 6.16 -2.23
N VAL A 17 9.31 5.86 -1.00
CA VAL A 17 9.13 6.74 0.17
C VAL A 17 9.72 8.13 -0.06
N LYS A 18 10.98 8.18 -0.53
CA LYS A 18 11.69 9.45 -0.76
C LYS A 18 11.11 10.21 -1.95
N VAL A 19 10.80 9.49 -3.04
CA VAL A 19 10.33 10.06 -4.31
C VAL A 19 8.96 10.73 -4.14
N PHE A 20 8.03 10.04 -3.48
CA PHE A 20 6.64 10.50 -3.33
C PHE A 20 6.34 11.11 -1.95
N LYS A 21 7.36 11.28 -1.09
CA LYS A 21 7.22 11.77 0.30
C LYS A 21 6.13 11.03 1.08
N LEU A 22 6.14 9.69 0.98
CA LEU A 22 5.03 8.84 1.40
C LEU A 22 4.69 9.00 2.89
N ALA A 23 3.40 8.87 3.19
CA ALA A 23 2.84 8.72 4.52
C ALA A 23 2.10 7.39 4.63
N THR A 24 2.35 6.60 5.67
CA THR A 24 1.64 5.33 5.91
C THR A 24 1.22 5.17 7.37
N MET A 25 0.46 4.12 7.67
CA MET A 25 0.15 3.72 9.04
C MET A 25 1.15 2.68 9.52
N THR A 26 1.63 2.79 10.76
CA THR A 26 2.49 1.77 11.38
C THR A 26 1.92 1.31 12.72
N SER A 27 2.24 0.06 13.09
CA SER A 27 1.83 -0.51 14.38
C SER A 27 2.59 0.13 15.55
N THR A 28 2.00 0.03 16.75
CA THR A 28 2.66 0.35 18.02
C THR A 28 3.56 -0.78 18.54
N SER A 29 3.70 -1.90 17.80
CA SER A 29 4.61 -3.00 18.12
C SER A 29 6.08 -2.62 17.92
N LYS A 30 7.00 -3.49 18.39
CA LYS A 30 8.44 -3.37 18.15
C LYS A 30 8.77 -3.34 16.66
N ASP A 31 8.20 -4.25 15.87
CA ASP A 31 8.39 -4.28 14.42
C ASP A 31 7.84 -3.01 13.75
N GLY A 32 6.69 -2.53 14.24
CA GLY A 32 6.11 -1.26 13.78
C GLY A 32 6.98 -0.05 14.10
N HIS A 33 7.76 -0.08 15.19
CA HIS A 33 8.74 0.95 15.51
C HIS A 33 9.95 0.92 14.58
N LEU A 34 10.43 -0.27 14.20
CA LEU A 34 11.53 -0.40 13.24
C LEU A 34 11.13 0.18 11.87
N ILE A 35 9.95 -0.22 11.35
CA ILE A 35 9.44 0.31 10.08
C ILE A 35 9.20 1.82 10.16
N ASP A 36 8.65 2.31 11.27
CA ASP A 36 8.48 3.76 11.52
C ASP A 36 9.80 4.53 11.43
N PHE A 37 10.84 4.03 12.10
CA PHE A 37 12.17 4.62 12.06
C PHE A 37 12.73 4.65 10.63
N VAL A 38 12.66 3.54 9.90
CA VAL A 38 13.15 3.44 8.51
C VAL A 38 12.42 4.42 7.59
N ILE A 39 11.09 4.43 7.62
CA ILE A 39 10.28 5.32 6.77
C ILE A 39 10.61 6.80 7.03
N ARG A 40 10.74 7.19 8.31
CA ARG A 40 11.12 8.57 8.68
C ARG A 40 12.52 8.93 8.21
N LYS A 41 13.49 8.01 8.34
CA LYS A 41 14.86 8.21 7.84
C LYS A 41 14.91 8.37 6.31
N MET A 42 14.00 7.73 5.59
CA MET A 42 13.84 7.88 4.14
C MET A 42 13.09 9.16 3.72
N GLY A 43 12.69 10.03 4.66
CA GLY A 43 11.95 11.26 4.39
C GLY A 43 10.42 11.12 4.36
N GLY A 44 9.93 9.91 4.65
CA GLY A 44 8.51 9.63 4.81
C GLY A 44 7.93 10.13 6.13
N ALA A 45 6.64 9.90 6.31
CA ALA A 45 5.95 10.12 7.57
C ALA A 45 5.08 8.91 7.91
N THR A 46 4.72 8.82 9.17
CA THR A 46 3.89 7.73 9.67
C THR A 46 2.85 8.26 10.64
N SER A 47 1.74 7.56 10.69
CA SER A 47 0.73 7.67 11.73
C SER A 47 0.63 6.34 12.46
N ARG A 48 0.64 6.35 13.79
CA ARG A 48 0.76 5.12 14.58
C ARG A 48 -0.57 4.69 15.21
N GLY A 49 -0.80 3.39 15.27
CA GLY A 49 -1.92 2.83 16.02
C GLY A 49 -1.90 1.30 16.11
N SER A 50 -2.49 0.76 17.17
CA SER A 50 -2.64 -0.68 17.36
C SER A 50 -3.77 -1.27 16.50
N SER A 51 -3.63 -2.54 16.11
CA SER A 51 -4.59 -3.23 15.23
C SER A 51 -5.98 -3.46 15.84
N THR A 52 -6.15 -3.30 17.16
CA THR A 52 -7.44 -3.44 17.87
C THR A 52 -8.20 -2.13 17.97
N ARG A 53 -7.69 -1.16 18.74
CA ARG A 53 -8.37 0.12 19.01
C ARG A 53 -7.67 1.33 18.37
N GLY A 54 -6.39 1.19 18.02
CA GLY A 54 -5.59 2.29 17.48
C GLY A 54 -5.72 2.52 15.97
N ALA A 55 -6.33 1.60 15.21
CA ALA A 55 -6.46 1.73 13.76
C ALA A 55 -7.20 3.01 13.33
N VAL A 56 -8.24 3.41 14.07
CA VAL A 56 -8.98 4.67 13.83
C VAL A 56 -8.07 5.88 14.08
N GLY A 57 -7.27 5.85 15.14
CA GLY A 57 -6.29 6.90 15.44
C GLY A 57 -5.22 7.01 14.36
N ALA A 58 -4.68 5.87 13.92
CA ALA A 58 -3.71 5.79 12.83
C ALA A 58 -4.29 6.37 11.54
N LEU A 59 -5.52 6.01 11.18
CA LEU A 59 -6.19 6.53 9.99
C LEU A 59 -6.42 8.05 10.09
N LYS A 60 -6.88 8.55 11.25
CA LYS A 60 -7.05 10.00 11.48
C LYS A 60 -5.72 10.76 11.34
N GLY A 61 -4.62 10.21 11.86
CA GLY A 61 -3.31 10.84 11.69
C GLY A 61 -2.84 10.78 10.23
N LEU A 62 -3.12 9.70 9.51
CA LEU A 62 -2.82 9.61 8.07
C LEU A 62 -3.64 10.63 7.25
N VAL A 63 -4.92 10.85 7.59
CA VAL A 63 -5.74 11.92 7.00
C VAL A 63 -5.08 13.29 7.17
N ARG A 64 -4.53 13.59 8.35
CA ARG A 64 -3.80 14.86 8.60
C ARG A 64 -2.56 14.98 7.72
N LEU A 65 -1.79 13.89 7.58
CA LEU A 65 -0.60 13.86 6.73
C LEU A 65 -0.94 14.05 5.25
N VAL A 66 -2.03 13.44 4.77
CA VAL A 66 -2.49 13.64 3.39
C VAL A 66 -2.94 15.08 3.17
N ARG A 67 -3.68 15.66 4.11
CA ARG A 67 -4.11 17.07 4.04
C ARG A 67 -2.96 18.06 4.10
N SER A 68 -1.82 17.69 4.70
CA SER A 68 -0.59 18.51 4.67
C SER A 68 0.25 18.33 3.40
N GLY A 69 -0.27 17.64 2.38
CA GLY A 69 0.35 17.49 1.07
C GLY A 69 1.17 16.22 0.88
N ARG A 70 1.13 15.26 1.81
CA ARG A 70 1.80 13.95 1.61
C ARG A 70 0.95 13.00 0.79
N ILE A 71 1.63 12.09 0.09
CA ILE A 71 0.98 10.98 -0.62
C ILE A 71 0.81 9.81 0.34
N ALA A 72 -0.40 9.27 0.45
CA ALA A 72 -0.62 8.09 1.28
C ALA A 72 -0.11 6.84 0.57
N SER A 73 0.53 5.95 1.33
CA SER A 73 0.78 4.57 0.94
C SER A 73 -0.04 3.69 1.87
N MET A 74 -0.89 2.82 1.32
CA MET A 74 -1.74 1.95 2.12
C MET A 74 -1.82 0.55 1.55
N ALA A 75 -1.42 -0.41 2.38
CA ALA A 75 -1.61 -1.82 2.10
C ALA A 75 -3.08 -2.20 2.36
N VAL A 76 -3.81 -2.57 1.30
CA VAL A 76 -5.27 -2.57 1.30
C VAL A 76 -5.89 -3.80 1.93
N ASP A 77 -5.17 -4.91 2.05
CA ASP A 77 -5.62 -6.18 2.63
C ASP A 77 -5.58 -6.23 4.17
N GLY A 78 -5.05 -5.16 4.79
CA GLY A 78 -5.08 -4.94 6.24
C GLY A 78 -4.16 -5.87 7.04
N PRO A 79 -3.77 -5.50 8.28
CA PRO A 79 -2.69 -6.16 9.03
C PRO A 79 -3.03 -7.59 9.52
N ARG A 80 -4.26 -8.05 9.34
CA ARG A 80 -4.74 -9.38 9.75
C ARG A 80 -5.16 -10.25 8.56
N GLY A 81 -5.01 -9.73 7.34
CA GLY A 81 -5.51 -10.40 6.14
C GLY A 81 -7.03 -10.59 6.12
N PRO A 82 -7.54 -11.55 5.32
CA PRO A 82 -6.78 -12.44 4.44
C PRO A 82 -6.02 -11.68 3.35
N ILE A 83 -4.94 -12.26 2.83
CA ILE A 83 -4.21 -11.70 1.69
C ILE A 83 -5.17 -11.52 0.51
N TYR A 84 -4.96 -10.45 -0.26
CA TYR A 84 -5.75 -10.11 -1.45
C TYR A 84 -7.23 -9.79 -1.19
N GLN A 85 -7.61 -9.45 0.05
CA GLN A 85 -8.95 -8.98 0.39
C GLN A 85 -8.95 -7.52 0.82
N VAL A 86 -9.34 -6.64 -0.11
CA VAL A 86 -9.40 -5.18 0.11
C VAL A 86 -10.30 -4.84 1.32
N LYS A 87 -9.78 -4.01 2.22
CA LYS A 87 -10.45 -3.54 3.43
C LYS A 87 -10.97 -2.11 3.25
N PRO A 88 -12.01 -1.70 4.01
CA PRO A 88 -12.64 -0.38 3.88
C PRO A 88 -11.72 0.83 4.14
N GLY A 89 -10.58 0.64 4.84
CA GLY A 89 -9.72 1.74 5.28
C GLY A 89 -9.19 2.62 4.14
N VAL A 90 -8.95 2.05 2.95
CA VAL A 90 -8.50 2.80 1.77
C VAL A 90 -9.59 3.72 1.22
N PHE A 91 -10.84 3.25 1.22
CA PHE A 91 -12.00 4.02 0.78
C PHE A 91 -12.36 5.10 1.80
N GLU A 92 -12.26 4.80 3.10
CA GLU A 92 -12.41 5.79 4.16
C GLU A 92 -11.37 6.91 4.05
N LEU A 93 -10.10 6.56 3.78
CA LEU A 93 -9.07 7.57 3.58
C LEU A 93 -9.38 8.45 2.37
N SER A 94 -9.77 7.86 1.24
CA SER A 94 -10.17 8.59 0.03
C SER A 94 -11.32 9.55 0.32
N ARG A 95 -12.39 9.07 0.96
CA ARG A 95 -13.57 9.85 1.33
C ARG A 95 -13.26 11.02 2.25
N LEU A 96 -12.37 10.83 3.23
CA LEU A 96 -12.01 11.88 4.21
C LEU A 96 -11.03 12.91 3.67
N THR A 97 -10.29 12.59 2.60
CA THR A 97 -9.23 13.44 2.04
C THR A 97 -9.53 13.95 0.64
N ASN A 98 -10.61 13.49 0.01
CA ASN A 98 -10.91 13.69 -1.41
C ASN A 98 -9.76 13.24 -2.34
N ALA A 99 -8.98 12.24 -1.91
CA ALA A 99 -7.84 11.74 -2.66
C ALA A 99 -8.25 10.60 -3.60
N ILE A 100 -7.76 10.64 -4.84
CA ILE A 100 -7.83 9.50 -5.76
C ILE A 100 -7.08 8.28 -5.21
N ILE A 101 -7.53 7.08 -5.56
CA ILE A 101 -6.86 5.81 -5.22
C ILE A 101 -6.17 5.30 -6.48
N VAL A 102 -4.85 5.19 -6.44
CA VAL A 102 -4.00 4.69 -7.52
C VAL A 102 -3.61 3.24 -7.19
N PRO A 103 -4.07 2.24 -7.96
CA PRO A 103 -3.60 0.87 -7.81
C PRO A 103 -2.13 0.78 -8.22
N VAL A 104 -1.31 0.21 -7.34
CA VAL A 104 0.10 -0.04 -7.59
C VAL A 104 0.31 -1.55 -7.75
N GLY A 105 0.74 -1.95 -8.93
CA GLY A 105 1.15 -3.31 -9.22
C GLY A 105 2.66 -3.43 -9.02
N VAL A 106 3.10 -4.46 -8.30
CA VAL A 106 4.52 -4.70 -8.03
C VAL A 106 4.89 -6.11 -8.45
N ASP A 107 6.05 -6.25 -9.09
CA ASP A 107 6.69 -7.55 -9.29
C ASP A 107 8.21 -7.47 -9.12
N VAL A 108 8.83 -8.62 -8.84
CA VAL A 108 10.25 -8.71 -8.48
C VAL A 108 10.86 -9.95 -9.16
N SER A 109 12.02 -9.82 -9.81
CA SER A 109 12.64 -10.91 -10.58
C SER A 109 13.21 -12.05 -9.73
N PHE A 110 13.93 -11.74 -8.65
CA PHE A 110 14.50 -12.74 -7.72
C PHE A 110 13.94 -12.58 -6.29
N PRO A 111 12.65 -12.90 -6.08
CA PRO A 111 12.01 -12.69 -4.79
C PRO A 111 12.29 -13.83 -3.81
N PHE A 112 12.63 -13.50 -2.57
CA PHE A 112 12.45 -14.39 -1.44
C PHE A 112 11.07 -14.15 -0.80
N ILE A 113 10.20 -15.16 -0.83
CA ILE A 113 8.83 -15.05 -0.31
C ILE A 113 8.74 -15.69 1.07
N PHE A 114 8.29 -14.92 2.07
CA PHE A 114 8.05 -15.43 3.42
C PHE A 114 6.81 -16.34 3.48
N LYS A 115 6.97 -17.62 3.10
CA LYS A 115 5.86 -18.60 2.98
C LYS A 115 5.09 -18.84 4.28
N LYS A 116 5.71 -18.68 5.45
CA LYS A 116 5.05 -18.85 6.76
C LYS A 116 4.25 -17.62 7.21
N SER A 117 4.49 -16.45 6.59
CA SER A 117 3.75 -15.23 6.92
C SER A 117 2.40 -15.20 6.19
N TRP A 118 1.38 -14.65 6.85
CA TRP A 118 0.03 -14.52 6.27
C TRP A 118 0.03 -13.62 5.02
N ASN A 119 0.85 -12.56 5.02
CA ASN A 119 0.92 -11.58 3.94
C ASN A 119 1.84 -12.02 2.78
N LYS A 120 2.55 -13.14 2.92
CA LYS A 120 3.52 -13.64 1.93
C LYS A 120 4.47 -12.53 1.45
N ALA A 121 5.00 -11.74 2.39
CA ALA A 121 5.90 -10.63 2.08
C ALA A 121 7.00 -11.04 1.09
N VAL A 122 7.25 -10.16 0.12
CA VAL A 122 8.22 -10.35 -0.94
C VAL A 122 9.45 -9.52 -0.61
N LEU A 123 10.57 -10.20 -0.34
CA LEU A 123 11.87 -9.57 -0.17
C LEU A 123 12.63 -9.64 -1.49
N PRO A 124 12.93 -8.50 -2.14
CA PRO A 124 13.85 -8.47 -3.27
C PRO A 124 15.25 -8.89 -2.81
N LEU A 125 15.81 -9.95 -3.40
CA LEU A 125 17.20 -10.33 -3.16
C LEU A 125 18.15 -9.33 -3.83
N PRO A 126 19.44 -9.29 -3.44
CA PRO A 126 20.44 -8.48 -4.14
C PRO A 126 20.39 -8.73 -5.66
N PHE A 127 20.54 -7.66 -6.45
CA PHE A 127 20.46 -7.66 -7.92
C PHE A 127 19.08 -7.97 -8.51
N SER A 128 18.02 -8.00 -7.70
CA SER A 128 16.65 -8.07 -8.21
C SER A 128 16.25 -6.79 -8.93
N HIS A 129 15.52 -6.94 -10.03
CA HIS A 129 14.75 -5.85 -10.63
C HIS A 129 13.39 -5.78 -9.94
N ILE A 130 12.97 -4.57 -9.58
CA ILE A 130 11.63 -4.28 -9.06
C ILE A 130 10.89 -3.51 -10.14
N SER A 131 9.80 -4.06 -10.65
CA SER A 131 8.89 -3.34 -11.54
C SER A 131 7.69 -2.85 -10.74
N MET A 132 7.32 -1.59 -10.99
CA MET A 132 6.13 -1.00 -10.39
C MET A 132 5.30 -0.33 -11.48
N THR A 133 4.01 -0.59 -11.47
CA THR A 133 3.06 0.07 -12.37
C THR A 133 2.03 0.82 -11.55
N PHE A 134 1.70 2.03 -12.01
CA PHE A 134 0.65 2.87 -11.43
C PHE A 134 -0.50 2.86 -12.43
N ASP A 135 -1.57 2.13 -12.12
CA ASP A 135 -2.70 1.97 -13.04
C ASP A 135 -3.68 3.14 -12.94
N GLN A 136 -4.70 3.15 -13.81
CA GLN A 136 -5.73 4.17 -13.82
C GLN A 136 -6.35 4.34 -12.42
N PRO A 137 -6.47 5.59 -11.93
CA PRO A 137 -6.98 5.84 -10.59
C PRO A 137 -8.49 5.62 -10.49
N LEU A 138 -8.94 5.18 -9.33
CA LEU A 138 -10.34 5.38 -8.92
C LEU A 138 -10.52 6.84 -8.48
N SER A 139 -11.60 7.45 -8.95
CA SER A 139 -12.05 8.78 -8.52
C SER A 139 -12.23 8.85 -7.01
N PRO A 140 -12.12 10.05 -6.40
CA PRO A 140 -12.34 10.21 -4.97
C PRO A 140 -13.74 9.75 -4.56
N LEU A 141 -13.85 9.13 -3.40
CA LEU A 141 -15.13 8.69 -2.86
C LEU A 141 -15.91 9.91 -2.33
N GLU A 142 -17.18 10.01 -2.72
CA GLU A 142 -18.07 11.06 -2.22
C GLU A 142 -18.32 10.93 -0.71
N LYS A 143 -18.63 12.04 -0.03
CA LYS A 143 -18.83 12.06 1.43
C LYS A 143 -19.90 11.07 1.92
N GLY A 144 -20.94 10.84 1.12
CA GLY A 144 -22.05 9.91 1.39
C GLY A 144 -21.82 8.47 0.88
N ALA A 145 -20.70 8.19 0.22
CA ALA A 145 -20.44 6.87 -0.35
C ALA A 145 -20.28 5.78 0.72
N LEU A 146 -20.82 4.60 0.43
CA LEU A 146 -20.68 3.42 1.28
C LEU A 146 -19.27 2.81 1.14
N THR A 147 -18.40 3.09 2.09
CA THR A 147 -16.99 2.61 2.09
C THR A 147 -16.83 1.11 2.32
N LYS A 148 -17.90 0.45 2.80
CA LYS A 148 -17.94 -1.00 3.04
C LYS A 148 -18.63 -1.77 1.91
N ASP A 149 -18.85 -1.14 0.75
CA ASP A 149 -19.45 -1.79 -0.40
C ASP A 149 -18.54 -2.92 -0.94
N PRO A 150 -18.98 -4.19 -0.93
CA PRO A 150 -18.22 -5.30 -1.50
C PRO A 150 -17.87 -5.12 -2.98
N LYS A 151 -18.73 -4.45 -3.77
CA LYS A 151 -18.45 -4.20 -5.21
C LYS A 151 -17.27 -3.27 -5.39
N LEU A 152 -17.14 -2.27 -4.53
CA LEU A 152 -16.02 -1.34 -4.55
C LEU A 152 -14.70 -2.03 -4.16
N ALA A 153 -14.76 -2.89 -3.14
CA ALA A 153 -13.62 -3.70 -2.72
C ALA A 153 -13.16 -4.65 -3.85
N GLU A 154 -14.11 -5.31 -4.51
CA GLU A 154 -13.83 -6.22 -5.62
C GLU A 154 -13.25 -5.50 -6.83
N LYS A 155 -13.82 -4.34 -7.19
CA LYS A 155 -13.28 -3.49 -8.27
C LYS A 155 -11.83 -3.11 -8.02
N LEU A 156 -11.49 -2.64 -6.81
CA LEU A 156 -10.11 -2.29 -6.48
C LEU A 156 -9.20 -3.52 -6.48
N ARG A 157 -9.70 -4.69 -6.03
CA ARG A 157 -8.97 -5.95 -6.08
C ARG A 157 -8.58 -6.33 -7.51
N GLU A 158 -9.52 -6.28 -8.45
CA GLU A 158 -9.28 -6.57 -9.87
C GLU A 158 -8.25 -5.60 -10.47
N MET A 159 -8.37 -4.30 -10.18
CA MET A 159 -7.42 -3.29 -10.64
C MET A 159 -6.00 -3.54 -10.12
N LEU A 160 -5.85 -3.95 -8.86
CA LEU A 160 -4.55 -4.29 -8.27
C LEU A 160 -3.94 -5.54 -8.92
N PHE A 161 -4.74 -6.56 -9.23
CA PHE A 161 -4.26 -7.73 -9.96
C PHE A 161 -3.87 -7.41 -11.40
N LEU A 162 -4.63 -6.55 -12.08
CA LEU A 162 -4.30 -6.11 -13.43
C LEU A 162 -3.00 -5.30 -13.44
N ALA A 163 -2.83 -4.39 -12.49
CA ALA A 163 -1.60 -3.62 -12.31
C ALA A 163 -0.42 -4.58 -12.07
N ARG A 164 -0.57 -5.56 -11.18
CA ARG A 164 0.48 -6.57 -10.94
C ARG A 164 0.84 -7.33 -12.22
N LYS A 165 -0.14 -7.77 -13.00
CA LYS A 165 0.11 -8.46 -14.28
C LYS A 165 0.89 -7.57 -15.26
N LYS A 166 0.63 -6.26 -15.29
CA LYS A 166 1.41 -5.31 -16.10
C LYS A 166 2.85 -5.20 -15.58
N ALA A 167 3.06 -5.13 -14.27
CA ALA A 167 4.39 -5.12 -13.65
C ALA A 167 5.19 -6.40 -13.98
N SER A 168 4.56 -7.58 -13.92
CA SER A 168 5.22 -8.84 -14.28
C SER A 168 5.69 -8.90 -15.73
N LYS A 169 4.93 -8.33 -16.67
CA LYS A 169 5.35 -8.26 -18.07
C LYS A 169 6.62 -7.42 -18.28
N LEU A 170 6.84 -6.39 -17.47
CA LEU A 170 8.04 -5.56 -17.55
C LEU A 170 9.30 -6.32 -17.08
N ILE A 171 9.16 -7.21 -16.11
CA ILE A 171 10.27 -8.09 -15.67
C ILE A 171 10.57 -9.11 -16.76
N ALA A 172 9.54 -9.83 -17.23
CA ALA A 172 9.72 -10.87 -18.25
C ALA A 172 10.26 -10.34 -19.59
N GLY A 173 9.98 -9.07 -19.92
CA GLY A 173 10.52 -8.41 -21.12
C GLY A 173 11.98 -7.98 -21.01
N ASN A 174 12.50 -7.84 -19.78
CA ASN A 174 13.88 -7.43 -19.52
C ASN A 174 14.86 -8.62 -19.40
N ASP A 175 14.37 -9.84 -19.23
CA ASP A 175 15.21 -11.06 -19.15
C ASP A 175 15.71 -11.55 -20.54
N HIS A 176 15.43 -10.80 -21.61
CA HIS A 176 15.79 -11.12 -23.00
C HIS A 176 16.66 -10.05 -23.71
N GLN A 177 17.32 -9.16 -22.96
CA GLN A 177 18.31 -8.19 -23.50
C GLN A 177 19.71 -8.43 -22.96
#